data_AF-A0A6J3CGI0-F1
#
_entry.id   AF-A0A6J3CGI0-F1
#
_cell.length_a   1.000
_cell.length_b   1.000
_cell.length_c   1.000
_cell.angle_alpha   90.00
_cell.angle_beta   90.00
_cell.angle_gamma   90.00
#
_symmetry.space_group_name_H-M   'P 1'
#
loop_
_entity.id
_entity.type
_entity.pdbx_description
1 polymer ?
#
loop_
_entity_poly.entity_id
_entity_poly.type
_entity_poly.pdbx_seq_one_letter_code
_entity_poly.pdbx_strand_id
1 'polypeptide(L)'
;MHLLVVSATCNTEEMLESVWVGARRNSADDPAGYRWGPGMELRRTAADVLLGEQDRDIERHYPMWLNRTRVPVPEAGADCVALERVYHDRPVYVDLACSLERPFVCEREAQNQIRVSKLDVVRCSAGLYHVYNGMMNWHQAAAYCLLHNMSLADIATMRCLKKLGRSMLKTRPSIENAWLGARGTLGHWYWVDTGVSIFQAPAFTDAQSGQWPPMRDRSEVKQSGCLQLDRHSANPPVFLEARCERKMQFICFKGAPALKTTPAPPSDDIYNYVLIKQLMYWQHAYENCQRLNGTLASVDNNDVLIQLLLLMGENKDQPIGHIWISGRLNMTKDATENINYVWYNPANGKRIYDSLQNEISYGLYVPPWLDEEFSMDNSCLNLDRQDHLNGLVYGLPCDTPQYSICMIEKTTKGVPVESATDSF
;
A
#
# COMPACT_ATOMS: atom_id res chain seq x y z
N MET A 1 0.97 -6.96 -22.08
CA MET A 1 2.37 -7.21 -22.47
C MET A 1 2.57 -6.62 -23.86
N HIS A 2 2.77 -5.30 -23.94
CA HIS A 2 3.09 -4.64 -25.21
C HIS A 2 4.61 -4.40 -25.19
N LEU A 3 5.32 -5.09 -26.09
CA LEU A 3 6.76 -4.96 -26.27
C LEU A 3 7.14 -3.49 -26.52
N LEU A 4 7.83 -2.89 -25.56
CA LEU A 4 8.55 -1.62 -25.70
C LEU A 4 10.04 -1.88 -26.02
N VAL A 5 10.34 -2.92 -26.81
CA VAL A 5 11.73 -3.27 -27.17
C VAL A 5 12.13 -2.69 -28.54
N VAL A 6 11.17 -2.22 -29.34
CA VAL A 6 11.43 -1.80 -30.74
C VAL A 6 12.24 -0.49 -30.83
N SER A 7 12.20 0.40 -29.84
CA SER A 7 12.85 1.71 -29.92
C SER A 7 14.34 1.73 -29.55
N ALA A 8 14.85 0.76 -28.79
CA ALA A 8 16.19 0.84 -28.22
C ALA A 8 17.34 0.74 -29.24
N THR A 9 17.11 0.11 -30.40
CA THR A 9 18.17 -0.06 -31.41
C THR A 9 17.88 0.68 -32.73
N CYS A 10 16.97 1.67 -32.71
CA CYS A 10 16.63 2.46 -33.91
C CYS A 10 17.50 3.71 -34.10
N ASN A 11 18.20 4.19 -33.05
CA ASN A 11 18.82 5.52 -33.03
C ASN A 11 20.31 5.55 -32.67
N THR A 12 21.02 4.42 -32.66
CA THR A 12 22.47 4.41 -32.44
C THR A 12 23.19 4.17 -33.77
N GLU A 13 24.09 5.07 -34.15
CA GLU A 13 24.96 4.96 -35.34
C GLU A 13 25.93 3.75 -35.28
N GLU A 14 25.93 3.01 -34.18
CA GLU A 14 26.57 1.70 -34.07
C GLU A 14 25.55 0.59 -34.34
N MET A 15 25.79 -0.21 -35.38
CA MET A 15 25.04 -1.45 -35.64
C MET A 15 25.24 -2.41 -34.46
N LEU A 16 24.31 -2.39 -33.51
CA LEU A 16 24.20 -3.45 -32.53
C LEU A 16 23.73 -4.73 -33.24
N GLU A 17 24.63 -5.70 -33.41
CA GLU A 17 24.31 -6.98 -34.05
C GLU A 17 23.26 -7.76 -33.26
N SER A 18 23.37 -7.81 -31.93
CA SER A 18 22.38 -8.44 -31.05
C SER A 18 22.55 -7.99 -29.61
N VAL A 19 21.48 -8.09 -28.82
CA VAL A 19 21.44 -7.71 -27.40
C VAL A 19 21.01 -8.89 -26.53
N TRP A 20 21.64 -9.08 -25.38
CA TRP A 20 21.21 -10.08 -24.41
C TRP A 20 19.84 -9.75 -23.84
N VAL A 21 19.02 -10.80 -23.72
CA VAL A 21 17.72 -10.78 -23.04
C VAL A 21 17.70 -11.87 -21.98
N GLY A 22 16.84 -11.75 -20.96
CA GLY A 22 16.90 -12.58 -19.75
C GLY A 22 16.59 -14.08 -19.90
N ALA A 23 16.31 -14.59 -21.10
CA ALA A 23 15.98 -16.01 -21.30
C ALA A 23 17.24 -16.88 -21.41
N ARG A 24 17.24 -18.02 -20.71
CA ARG A 24 18.31 -19.03 -20.77
C ARG A 24 17.80 -20.44 -20.48
N ARG A 25 18.61 -21.44 -20.80
CA ARG A 25 18.48 -22.83 -20.34
C ARG A 25 19.69 -23.24 -19.50
N ASN A 26 19.65 -24.38 -18.83
CA ASN A 26 20.80 -24.87 -18.05
C ASN A 26 21.85 -25.60 -18.90
N SER A 27 21.40 -26.29 -19.95
CA SER A 27 22.24 -27.07 -20.85
C SER A 27 21.48 -27.40 -22.14
N ALA A 28 22.19 -27.90 -23.16
CA ALA A 28 21.59 -28.37 -24.40
C ALA A 28 20.48 -29.42 -24.19
N ASP A 29 20.68 -30.32 -23.21
CA ASP A 29 19.76 -31.41 -22.86
C ASP A 29 18.74 -31.03 -21.77
N ASP A 30 18.63 -29.74 -21.40
CA ASP A 30 17.68 -29.30 -20.37
C ASP A 30 16.23 -29.54 -20.84
N PRO A 31 15.47 -30.45 -20.18
CA PRO A 31 14.11 -30.78 -20.61
C PRO A 31 13.13 -29.62 -20.43
N ALA A 32 13.46 -28.63 -19.58
CA ALA A 32 12.67 -27.44 -19.38
C ALA A 32 12.90 -26.36 -20.45
N GLY A 33 13.89 -26.53 -21.33
CA GLY A 33 14.19 -25.59 -22.40
C GLY A 33 14.51 -24.17 -21.92
N TYR A 34 14.29 -23.19 -22.80
CA TYR A 34 14.54 -21.77 -22.50
C TYR A 34 13.46 -21.20 -21.60
N ARG A 35 13.86 -20.35 -20.65
CA ARG A 35 12.96 -19.69 -19.70
C ARG A 35 13.49 -18.33 -19.26
N TRP A 36 12.58 -17.40 -18.97
CA TRP A 36 12.87 -16.06 -18.47
C TRP A 36 13.15 -16.04 -16.95
N GLY A 37 12.66 -17.05 -16.24
CA GLY A 37 12.74 -17.18 -14.79
C GLY A 37 11.95 -18.40 -14.30
N PRO A 38 11.86 -18.64 -12.99
CA PRO A 38 11.08 -19.75 -12.44
C PRO A 38 9.62 -19.70 -12.90
N GLY A 39 9.15 -20.73 -13.63
CA GLY A 39 7.77 -20.84 -14.09
C GLY A 39 7.42 -20.03 -15.35
N MET A 40 8.37 -19.34 -15.98
CA MET A 40 8.15 -18.55 -17.20
C MET A 40 8.90 -19.14 -18.40
N GLU A 41 8.27 -20.06 -19.10
CA GLU A 41 8.85 -20.74 -20.26
C GLU A 41 8.90 -19.83 -21.51
N LEU A 42 9.99 -19.91 -22.25
CA LEU A 42 10.14 -19.36 -23.59
C LEU A 42 10.12 -20.52 -24.60
N ARG A 43 9.01 -20.64 -25.32
CA ARG A 43 8.80 -21.71 -26.29
C ARG A 43 9.81 -21.63 -27.44
N ARG A 44 10.49 -22.75 -27.73
CA ARG A 44 11.32 -22.95 -28.93
C ARG A 44 10.99 -24.31 -29.54
N THR A 45 10.16 -24.32 -30.59
CA THR A 45 9.89 -25.55 -31.35
C THR A 45 10.53 -25.49 -32.74
N ALA A 46 10.70 -26.64 -33.39
CA ALA A 46 11.18 -26.68 -34.78
C ALA A 46 10.30 -25.86 -35.74
N ALA A 47 9.02 -25.69 -35.41
CA ALA A 47 8.11 -24.85 -36.17
C ALA A 47 8.34 -23.35 -35.94
N ASP A 48 8.97 -22.92 -34.84
CA ASP A 48 9.22 -21.50 -34.55
C ASP A 48 10.61 -21.02 -35.04
N VAL A 49 11.34 -21.88 -35.76
CA VAL A 49 12.70 -21.64 -36.24
C VAL A 49 12.70 -21.34 -37.74
N LEU A 50 13.24 -20.18 -38.12
CA LEU A 50 13.47 -19.79 -39.51
C LEU A 50 14.69 -20.54 -40.04
N LEU A 51 14.54 -21.18 -41.20
CA LEU A 51 15.62 -21.95 -41.85
C LEU A 51 16.68 -21.06 -42.51
N GLY A 52 16.38 -19.77 -42.66
CA GLY A 52 17.30 -18.75 -43.17
C GLY A 52 16.65 -17.38 -43.12
N GLU A 53 17.45 -16.35 -43.39
CA GLU A 53 16.98 -14.97 -43.31
C GLU A 53 15.81 -14.71 -44.28
N GLN A 54 15.78 -15.36 -45.45
CA GLN A 54 14.78 -15.13 -46.51
C GLN A 54 13.40 -15.80 -46.28
N ASP A 55 13.22 -16.52 -45.17
CA ASP A 55 11.98 -17.22 -44.85
C ASP A 55 10.87 -16.22 -44.42
N ARG A 56 9.68 -16.31 -45.06
CA ARG A 56 8.62 -15.28 -44.97
C ARG A 56 7.35 -15.76 -44.26
N ASP A 57 7.39 -16.88 -43.55
CA ASP A 57 6.20 -17.50 -42.97
C ASP A 57 5.66 -16.72 -41.74
N ILE A 58 4.41 -16.24 -41.79
CA ILE A 58 3.83 -15.23 -40.86
C ILE A 58 2.93 -15.86 -39.77
N GLU A 59 2.58 -17.15 -39.86
CA GLU A 59 1.60 -17.78 -38.96
C GLU A 59 2.19 -18.36 -37.65
N ARG A 60 3.43 -18.00 -37.29
CA ARG A 60 4.17 -18.60 -36.18
C ARG A 60 4.27 -17.65 -34.98
N HIS A 61 4.59 -18.19 -33.79
CA HIS A 61 4.68 -17.39 -32.56
C HIS A 61 5.81 -16.36 -32.66
N TYR A 62 5.48 -15.09 -32.45
CA TYR A 62 6.41 -13.97 -32.58
C TYR A 62 6.92 -13.51 -31.18
N PRO A 63 8.22 -13.17 -31.00
CA PRO A 63 9.32 -13.22 -31.98
C PRO A 63 9.80 -14.63 -32.33
N MET A 64 10.24 -14.80 -33.59
CA MET A 64 10.72 -16.07 -34.16
C MET A 64 12.16 -16.39 -33.77
N TRP A 65 12.58 -17.65 -33.90
CA TRP A 65 13.99 -18.06 -33.73
C TRP A 65 14.72 -18.07 -35.07
N LEU A 66 15.96 -17.58 -35.14
CA LEU A 66 16.78 -17.66 -36.36
C LEU A 66 17.80 -18.80 -36.26
N ASN A 67 17.79 -19.72 -37.23
CA ASN A 67 18.77 -20.80 -37.26
C ASN A 67 20.06 -20.38 -37.99
N ARG A 68 21.13 -20.11 -37.24
CA ARG A 68 22.47 -19.83 -37.80
C ARG A 68 23.47 -21.00 -37.61
N THR A 69 23.00 -22.25 -37.53
CA THR A 69 23.89 -23.43 -37.39
C THR A 69 24.70 -23.76 -38.66
N ARG A 70 25.61 -22.87 -39.06
CA ARG A 70 26.86 -23.21 -39.76
C ARG A 70 28.10 -22.96 -38.88
N VAL A 71 27.91 -22.55 -37.63
CA VAL A 71 28.96 -22.51 -36.60
C VAL A 71 28.72 -23.72 -35.70
N PRO A 72 29.72 -24.60 -35.48
CA PRO A 72 29.56 -25.69 -34.53
C PRO A 72 29.26 -25.09 -33.16
N VAL A 73 28.16 -25.52 -32.53
CA VAL A 73 27.85 -25.18 -31.13
C VAL A 73 29.11 -25.55 -30.33
N PRO A 74 29.78 -24.58 -29.66
CA PRO A 74 30.94 -24.90 -28.85
C PRO A 74 30.57 -25.95 -27.80
N GLU A 75 31.53 -26.76 -27.34
CA GLU A 75 31.29 -27.74 -26.25
C GLU A 75 30.68 -27.11 -24.98
N ALA A 76 30.78 -25.78 -24.84
CA ALA A 76 30.17 -24.98 -23.77
C ALA A 76 28.67 -24.64 -23.95
N GLY A 77 28.02 -25.05 -25.05
CA GLY A 77 26.58 -24.90 -25.27
C GLY A 77 26.13 -23.50 -25.71
N ALA A 78 25.03 -23.44 -26.46
CA ALA A 78 24.30 -22.21 -26.76
C ALA A 78 23.09 -22.13 -25.82
N ASP A 79 23.30 -21.61 -24.61
CA ASP A 79 22.31 -21.69 -23.52
C ASP A 79 21.71 -20.34 -23.13
N CYS A 80 22.18 -19.24 -23.73
CA CYS A 80 21.66 -17.89 -23.52
C CYS A 80 20.98 -17.37 -24.79
N VAL A 81 19.94 -16.56 -24.61
CA VAL A 81 19.15 -15.99 -25.71
C VAL A 81 19.52 -14.53 -25.92
N ALA A 82 19.84 -14.17 -27.15
CA ALA A 82 19.93 -12.77 -27.56
C ALA A 82 18.80 -12.42 -28.54
N LEU A 83 18.46 -11.14 -28.59
CA LEU A 83 17.55 -10.56 -29.56
C LEU A 83 18.36 -9.87 -30.65
N GLU A 84 18.14 -10.27 -31.90
CA GLU A 84 18.76 -9.72 -33.11
C GLU A 84 17.67 -9.16 -34.03
N ARG A 85 18.05 -8.31 -35.00
CA ARG A 85 17.15 -7.84 -36.06
C ARG A 85 17.58 -8.40 -37.41
N VAL A 86 16.64 -9.00 -38.13
CA VAL A 86 16.77 -9.39 -39.54
C VAL A 86 15.99 -8.39 -40.40
N TYR A 87 16.53 -8.01 -41.57
CA TYR A 87 15.91 -7.07 -42.51
C TYR A 87 15.47 -5.71 -41.93
N HIS A 88 16.21 -5.20 -40.94
CA HIS A 88 15.99 -3.90 -40.28
C HIS A 88 14.76 -3.79 -39.37
N ASP A 89 13.74 -4.64 -39.53
CA ASP A 89 12.46 -4.53 -38.80
C ASP A 89 11.97 -5.82 -38.13
N ARG A 90 12.64 -6.97 -38.33
CA ARG A 90 12.20 -8.26 -37.78
C ARG A 90 13.04 -8.69 -36.58
N PRO A 91 12.52 -8.58 -35.34
CA PRO A 91 13.22 -9.14 -34.19
C PRO A 91 13.15 -10.66 -34.22
N VAL A 92 14.29 -11.29 -33.97
CA VAL A 92 14.43 -12.74 -33.84
C VAL A 92 15.23 -13.09 -32.60
N TYR A 93 14.91 -14.22 -31.99
CA TYR A 93 15.76 -14.85 -30.98
C TYR A 93 16.88 -15.64 -31.64
N VAL A 94 18.08 -15.52 -31.09
CA VAL A 94 19.24 -16.33 -31.46
C VAL A 94 19.80 -16.99 -30.21
N ASP A 95 20.11 -18.28 -30.30
CA ASP A 95 20.81 -19.02 -29.27
C ASP A 95 22.32 -18.82 -29.39
N LEU A 96 22.94 -18.36 -28.31
CA LEU A 96 24.35 -17.98 -28.26
C LEU A 96 25.04 -18.50 -27.00
N ALA A 97 26.36 -18.66 -27.07
CA ALA A 97 27.17 -18.98 -25.90
C ALA A 97 27.12 -17.83 -24.89
N CYS A 98 26.79 -18.14 -23.63
CA CYS A 98 26.63 -17.15 -22.57
C CYS A 98 27.91 -16.34 -22.26
N SER A 99 29.07 -16.84 -22.68
CA SER A 99 30.37 -16.18 -22.50
C SER A 99 30.64 -15.06 -23.49
N LEU A 100 29.79 -14.85 -24.50
CA LEU A 100 29.98 -13.76 -25.47
C LEU A 100 29.70 -12.40 -24.83
N GLU A 101 30.63 -11.47 -25.01
CA GLU A 101 30.45 -10.08 -24.62
C GLU A 101 29.49 -9.38 -25.60
N ARG A 102 28.29 -9.03 -25.12
CA ARG A 102 27.30 -8.29 -25.89
C ARG A 102 26.56 -7.29 -24.99
N PRO A 103 26.04 -6.19 -25.55
CA PRO A 103 25.14 -5.30 -24.82
C PRO A 103 23.90 -6.06 -24.37
N PHE A 104 23.25 -5.59 -23.30
CA PHE A 104 22.09 -6.24 -22.70
C PHE A 104 20.96 -5.25 -22.45
N VAL A 105 19.73 -5.76 -22.38
CA VAL A 105 18.55 -4.95 -22.08
C VAL A 105 18.00 -5.32 -20.70
N CYS A 106 17.84 -4.32 -19.85
CA CYS A 106 17.15 -4.49 -18.56
C CYS A 106 15.66 -4.15 -18.69
N GLU A 107 14.81 -5.00 -18.13
CA GLU A 107 13.39 -4.70 -17.93
C GLU A 107 13.19 -4.17 -16.50
N ARG A 108 12.52 -3.03 -16.38
CA ARG A 108 12.01 -2.50 -15.11
C ARG A 108 10.55 -2.15 -15.31
N GLU A 109 9.70 -2.44 -14.33
CA GLU A 109 8.34 -1.95 -14.35
C GLU A 109 8.34 -0.42 -14.50
N ALA A 110 7.59 0.09 -15.47
CA ALA A 110 7.48 1.52 -15.68
C ALA A 110 6.85 2.16 -14.44
N GLN A 111 7.67 2.81 -13.60
CA GLN A 111 7.21 3.72 -12.56
C GLN A 111 6.56 4.92 -13.24
N ASN A 112 5.28 4.78 -13.60
CA ASN A 112 4.46 5.91 -13.99
C ASN A 112 4.41 6.86 -12.80
N GLN A 113 5.12 7.99 -12.87
CA GLN A 113 4.77 9.13 -12.04
C GLN A 113 3.31 9.47 -12.35
N ILE A 114 2.39 9.07 -11.46
CA ILE A 114 0.98 9.40 -11.61
C ILE A 114 0.89 10.90 -11.40
N ARG A 115 0.84 11.67 -12.49
CA ARG A 115 0.69 13.13 -12.43
C ARG A 115 -0.73 13.45 -11.94
N VAL A 116 -0.87 13.64 -10.63
CA VAL A 116 -2.14 14.00 -10.00
C VAL A 116 -2.32 15.51 -10.05
N SER A 117 -3.46 15.96 -10.58
CA SER A 117 -3.89 17.35 -10.56
C SER A 117 -5.34 17.45 -10.12
N LYS A 118 -5.64 18.52 -9.37
CA LYS A 118 -7.00 18.83 -8.93
C LYS A 118 -7.76 19.46 -10.09
N LEU A 119 -8.87 18.87 -10.49
CA LEU A 119 -9.71 19.36 -11.59
C LEU A 119 -10.78 20.35 -11.13
N ASP A 120 -11.43 20.10 -9.99
CA ASP A 120 -12.53 20.93 -9.50
C ASP A 120 -12.69 20.84 -7.98
N VAL A 121 -13.43 21.79 -7.40
CA VAL A 121 -13.83 21.81 -6.00
C VAL A 121 -15.33 22.06 -5.88
N VAL A 122 -16.06 21.10 -5.35
CA VAL A 122 -17.51 21.17 -5.13
C VAL A 122 -17.80 21.52 -3.67
N ARG A 123 -18.51 22.62 -3.45
CA ARG A 123 -18.95 23.05 -2.13
C ARG A 123 -20.34 22.50 -1.78
N CYS A 124 -20.41 21.79 -0.66
CA CYS A 124 -21.63 21.28 -0.05
C CYS A 124 -21.77 21.80 1.39
N SER A 125 -22.90 21.51 2.05
CA SER A 125 -23.12 21.91 3.45
C SER A 125 -22.14 21.24 4.41
N ALA A 126 -21.80 19.97 4.17
CA ALA A 126 -20.88 19.19 5.00
C ALA A 126 -19.40 19.62 4.86
N GLY A 127 -19.03 20.26 3.74
CA GLY A 127 -17.64 20.60 3.46
C GLY A 127 -17.32 20.79 1.97
N LEU A 128 -16.03 20.65 1.64
CA LEU A 128 -15.49 20.78 0.29
C LEU A 128 -15.09 19.42 -0.26
N TYR A 129 -15.47 19.14 -1.50
CA TYR A 129 -15.09 17.94 -2.23
C TYR A 129 -14.13 18.30 -3.35
N HIS A 130 -12.96 17.66 -3.38
CA HIS A 130 -11.89 17.93 -4.32
C HIS A 130 -11.78 16.79 -5.32
N VAL A 131 -11.97 17.06 -6.61
CA VAL A 131 -11.94 16.06 -7.69
C VAL A 131 -10.54 16.02 -8.32
N TYR A 132 -9.93 14.84 -8.43
CA TYR A 132 -8.58 14.65 -8.96
C TYR A 132 -8.56 13.77 -10.20
N ASN A 133 -7.65 14.05 -11.14
CA ASN A 133 -7.50 13.26 -12.37
C ASN A 133 -6.52 12.07 -12.27
N GLY A 134 -5.89 11.88 -11.10
CA GLY A 134 -4.90 10.82 -10.91
C GLY A 134 -5.53 9.43 -11.02
N MET A 135 -4.98 8.58 -11.89
CA MET A 135 -5.45 7.19 -12.07
C MET A 135 -4.84 6.29 -10.99
N MET A 136 -5.53 6.16 -9.86
CA MET A 136 -5.05 5.45 -8.68
C MET A 136 -5.97 4.29 -8.32
N ASN A 137 -5.40 3.24 -7.73
CA ASN A 137 -6.21 2.24 -7.03
C ASN A 137 -6.83 2.85 -5.75
N TRP A 138 -7.81 2.19 -5.17
CA TRP A 138 -8.58 2.77 -4.06
C TRP A 138 -7.69 3.13 -2.85
N HIS A 139 -6.75 2.24 -2.48
CA HIS A 139 -5.83 2.45 -1.37
C HIS A 139 -4.87 3.63 -1.62
N GLN A 140 -4.36 3.76 -2.84
CA GLN A 140 -3.51 4.88 -3.26
C GLN A 140 -4.28 6.21 -3.21
N ALA A 141 -5.54 6.23 -3.68
CA ALA A 141 -6.39 7.41 -3.64
C ALA A 141 -6.69 7.83 -2.19
N ALA A 142 -7.02 6.87 -1.32
CA ALA A 142 -7.24 7.13 0.11
C ALA A 142 -6.00 7.73 0.78
N ALA A 143 -4.82 7.14 0.54
CA ALA A 143 -3.56 7.66 1.05
C ALA A 143 -3.26 9.08 0.53
N TYR A 144 -3.51 9.34 -0.75
CA TYR A 144 -3.33 10.67 -1.33
C TYR A 144 -4.18 11.73 -0.63
N CYS A 145 -5.46 11.43 -0.35
CA CYS A 145 -6.34 12.35 0.36
C CYS A 145 -5.84 12.65 1.77
N LEU A 146 -5.42 11.61 2.51
CA LEU A 146 -4.90 11.74 3.88
C LEU A 146 -3.64 12.61 3.94
N LEU A 147 -2.68 12.40 3.02
CA LEU A 147 -1.47 13.22 2.91
C LEU A 147 -1.76 14.70 2.64
N HIS A 148 -2.97 15.02 2.15
CA HIS A 148 -3.43 16.39 1.89
C HIS A 148 -4.45 16.90 2.92
N ASN A 149 -4.49 16.30 4.12
CA ASN A 149 -5.39 16.67 5.22
C ASN A 149 -6.87 16.61 4.82
N MET A 150 -7.25 15.55 4.11
CA MET A 150 -8.60 15.22 3.67
C MET A 150 -8.87 13.73 3.88
N SER A 151 -10.13 13.31 3.82
CA SER A 151 -10.50 11.89 3.70
C SER A 151 -10.88 11.55 2.26
N LEU A 152 -10.90 10.27 1.90
CA LEU A 152 -11.57 9.86 0.66
C LEU A 152 -13.07 10.09 0.84
N ALA A 153 -13.75 10.58 -0.20
CA ALA A 153 -15.02 11.29 0.01
C ALA A 153 -16.19 10.43 0.52
N ASP A 154 -16.71 10.82 1.69
CA ASP A 154 -18.02 10.42 2.20
C ASP A 154 -19.10 11.37 1.67
N ILE A 155 -20.22 10.83 1.17
CA ILE A 155 -21.31 11.65 0.64
C ILE A 155 -22.50 11.60 1.60
N ALA A 156 -22.90 12.77 2.09
CA ALA A 156 -23.94 12.88 3.12
C ALA A 156 -25.34 13.26 2.57
N THR A 157 -25.45 13.72 1.31
CA THR A 157 -26.72 14.20 0.74
C THR A 157 -26.83 13.92 -0.76
N MET A 158 -28.05 13.69 -1.25
CA MET A 158 -28.37 13.54 -2.67
C MET A 158 -28.13 14.83 -3.45
N ARG A 159 -28.39 16.00 -2.86
CA ARG A 159 -28.06 17.28 -3.49
C ARG A 159 -26.56 17.42 -3.72
N CYS A 160 -25.72 17.01 -2.77
CA CYS A 160 -24.28 17.04 -2.96
C CYS A 160 -23.82 16.03 -4.02
N LEU A 161 -24.36 14.80 -3.99
CA LEU A 161 -24.11 13.79 -5.02
C LEU A 161 -24.41 14.29 -6.44
N LYS A 162 -25.56 14.94 -6.64
CA LYS A 162 -25.94 15.55 -7.92
C LYS A 162 -24.99 16.68 -8.35
N LYS A 163 -24.51 17.49 -7.41
CA LYS A 163 -23.50 18.53 -7.69
C LYS A 163 -22.17 17.91 -8.13
N LEU A 164 -21.72 16.86 -7.44
CA LEU A 164 -20.51 16.11 -7.80
C LEU A 164 -20.60 15.50 -9.19
N GLY A 165 -21.68 14.77 -9.49
CA GLY A 165 -21.87 14.17 -10.83
C GLY A 165 -21.91 15.24 -11.95
N ARG A 166 -22.46 16.42 -11.69
CA ARG A 166 -22.42 17.54 -12.65
C ARG A 166 -21.03 18.13 -12.81
N SER A 167 -20.26 18.25 -11.73
CA SER A 167 -18.87 18.71 -11.76
C SER A 167 -18.00 17.75 -12.57
N MET A 168 -18.09 16.45 -12.31
CA MET A 168 -17.38 15.39 -13.04
C MET A 168 -17.66 15.41 -14.56
N LEU A 169 -18.88 15.73 -14.99
CA LEU A 169 -19.19 15.89 -16.41
C LEU A 169 -18.61 17.18 -17.03
N LYS A 170 -18.44 18.22 -16.22
CA LYS A 170 -17.94 19.52 -16.67
C LYS A 170 -16.41 19.57 -16.72
N THR A 171 -15.70 18.70 -16.01
CA THR A 171 -14.24 18.63 -16.08
C THR A 171 -13.77 18.28 -17.50
N ARG A 172 -12.50 18.58 -17.78
CA ARG A 172 -11.81 18.26 -19.03
C ARG A 172 -10.52 17.51 -18.69
N PRO A 173 -10.41 16.19 -18.97
CA PRO A 173 -11.46 15.33 -19.53
C PRO A 173 -12.66 15.15 -18.58
N SER A 174 -13.82 14.78 -19.13
CA SER A 174 -14.98 14.41 -18.33
C SER A 174 -14.68 13.12 -17.56
N ILE A 175 -15.14 13.05 -16.31
CA ILE A 175 -14.98 11.88 -15.45
C ILE A 175 -16.29 11.11 -15.40
N GLU A 176 -16.25 9.84 -15.75
CA GLU A 176 -17.41 8.95 -15.69
C GLU A 176 -17.48 8.17 -14.37
N ASN A 177 -16.33 7.85 -13.79
CA ASN A 177 -16.23 7.14 -12.52
C ASN A 177 -15.15 7.74 -11.63
N ALA A 178 -15.39 7.73 -10.32
CA ALA A 178 -14.39 8.15 -9.35
C ALA A 178 -14.52 7.41 -8.02
N TRP A 179 -13.40 7.15 -7.35
CA TRP A 179 -13.38 6.54 -6.03
C TRP A 179 -14.04 7.42 -4.96
N LEU A 180 -14.79 6.76 -4.07
CA LEU A 180 -15.38 7.30 -2.84
C LEU A 180 -14.85 6.57 -1.60
N GLY A 181 -15.10 7.14 -0.42
CA GLY A 181 -14.55 6.70 0.87
C GLY A 181 -15.10 5.40 1.45
N ALA A 182 -15.93 4.64 0.73
CA ALA A 182 -16.56 3.43 1.26
C ALA A 182 -15.94 2.13 0.75
N ARG A 183 -15.99 1.10 1.59
CA ARG A 183 -15.52 -0.25 1.31
C ARG A 183 -16.55 -1.27 1.77
N GLY A 184 -16.66 -2.36 1.01
CA GLY A 184 -17.50 -3.52 1.29
C GLY A 184 -16.65 -4.72 1.69
N THR A 185 -17.09 -5.42 2.72
CA THR A 185 -16.50 -6.66 3.23
C THR A 185 -17.62 -7.59 3.66
N LEU A 186 -17.70 -8.80 3.09
CA LEU A 186 -18.70 -9.82 3.46
C LEU A 186 -20.16 -9.30 3.45
N GLY A 187 -20.49 -8.41 2.52
CA GLY A 187 -21.81 -7.79 2.37
C GLY A 187 -22.03 -6.55 3.25
N HIS A 188 -21.10 -6.24 4.16
CA HIS A 188 -21.15 -5.05 4.99
C HIS A 188 -20.37 -3.92 4.33
N TRP A 189 -21.08 -2.84 4.00
CA TRP A 189 -20.52 -1.67 3.34
C TRP A 189 -20.54 -0.47 4.27
N TYR A 190 -19.38 0.14 4.50
CA TYR A 190 -19.20 1.26 5.42
C TYR A 190 -18.34 2.35 4.80
N TRP A 191 -18.63 3.59 5.19
CA TRP A 191 -17.75 4.73 4.97
C TRP A 191 -16.52 4.57 5.87
N VAL A 192 -15.32 4.63 5.31
CA VAL A 192 -14.09 4.34 6.06
C VAL A 192 -13.74 5.46 7.04
N ASP A 193 -14.11 6.71 6.74
CA ASP A 193 -13.85 7.86 7.62
C ASP A 193 -14.78 7.86 8.85
N THR A 194 -16.03 7.42 8.69
CA THR A 194 -17.06 7.48 9.76
C THR A 194 -17.43 6.13 10.36
N GLY A 195 -17.06 5.01 9.74
CA GLY A 195 -17.49 3.66 10.13
C GLY A 195 -18.98 3.37 9.93
N VAL A 196 -19.75 4.36 9.45
CA VAL A 196 -21.20 4.25 9.30
C VAL A 196 -21.53 3.43 8.05
N SER A 197 -22.54 2.55 8.16
CA SER A 197 -23.05 1.78 7.03
C SER A 197 -23.51 2.69 5.90
N ILE A 198 -23.12 2.42 4.65
CA ILE A 198 -23.62 3.20 3.51
C ILE A 198 -25.13 3.03 3.32
N PHE A 199 -25.69 1.94 3.84
CA PHE A 199 -27.12 1.65 3.79
C PHE A 199 -27.93 2.43 4.82
N GLN A 200 -27.26 2.97 5.84
CA GLN A 200 -27.87 3.89 6.78
C GLN A 200 -27.95 5.28 6.16
N ALA A 201 -29.15 5.86 6.16
CA ALA A 201 -29.35 7.23 5.69
C ALA A 201 -28.60 8.21 6.62
N PRO A 202 -27.77 9.13 6.08
CA PRO A 202 -27.10 10.16 6.88
C PRO A 202 -28.10 11.02 7.64
N ALA A 203 -27.70 11.53 8.83
CA ALA A 203 -28.56 12.35 9.68
C ALA A 203 -29.17 13.58 8.97
N PHE A 204 -28.46 14.10 7.96
CA PHE A 204 -28.88 15.26 7.16
C PHE A 204 -29.30 14.89 5.74
N THR A 205 -29.69 13.64 5.49
CA THR A 205 -30.09 13.20 4.16
C THR A 205 -31.27 14.01 3.64
N ASP A 206 -31.21 14.38 2.36
CA ASP A 206 -32.33 14.96 1.61
C ASP A 206 -32.94 13.96 0.63
N ALA A 207 -32.64 12.66 0.81
CA ALA A 207 -33.25 11.57 0.05
C ALA A 207 -34.66 11.28 0.57
N GLN A 208 -35.59 10.96 -0.33
CA GLN A 208 -36.87 10.38 0.09
C GLN A 208 -36.66 8.97 0.65
N SER A 209 -37.62 8.49 1.46
CA SER A 209 -37.60 7.14 2.02
C SER A 209 -37.33 6.09 0.94
N GLY A 210 -36.32 5.25 1.17
CA GLY A 210 -35.94 4.21 0.23
C GLY A 210 -35.16 4.68 -1.00
N GLN A 211 -34.76 5.95 -1.13
CA GLN A 211 -33.85 6.39 -2.21
C GLN A 211 -32.37 6.35 -1.81
N TRP A 212 -32.08 6.27 -0.52
CA TRP A 212 -30.74 6.09 0.00
C TRP A 212 -30.43 4.61 0.28
N PRO A 213 -29.20 4.13 0.02
CA PRO A 213 -28.19 4.73 -0.84
C PRO A 213 -28.60 4.60 -2.32
N PRO A 214 -28.16 5.51 -3.19
CA PRO A 214 -28.45 5.47 -4.62
C PRO A 214 -27.56 4.46 -5.33
N MET A 215 -27.64 3.18 -4.97
CA MET A 215 -26.93 2.10 -5.66
C MET A 215 -27.49 1.91 -7.08
N ARG A 216 -26.62 1.59 -8.05
CA ARG A 216 -27.02 1.26 -9.42
C ARG A 216 -27.91 0.03 -9.47
N ASP A 217 -27.54 -1.02 -8.74
CA ASP A 217 -28.35 -2.22 -8.52
C ASP A 217 -28.28 -2.56 -7.02
N ARG A 218 -29.44 -2.59 -6.35
CA ARG A 218 -29.51 -2.92 -4.92
C ARG A 218 -29.57 -4.41 -4.64
N SER A 219 -30.06 -5.20 -5.59
CA SER A 219 -30.19 -6.65 -5.47
C SER A 219 -28.85 -7.35 -5.67
N GLU A 220 -27.93 -6.74 -6.42
CA GLU A 220 -26.67 -7.36 -6.84
C GLU A 220 -25.40 -6.72 -6.24
N VAL A 221 -25.53 -6.02 -5.11
CA VAL A 221 -24.34 -5.44 -4.45
C VAL A 221 -23.38 -6.55 -4.03
N LYS A 222 -22.14 -6.49 -4.52
CA LYS A 222 -21.12 -7.51 -4.23
C LYS A 222 -20.76 -7.55 -2.75
N GLN A 223 -20.37 -8.74 -2.29
CA GLN A 223 -19.96 -8.96 -0.91
C GLN A 223 -18.72 -8.15 -0.53
N SER A 224 -17.75 -8.01 -1.43
CA SER A 224 -16.52 -7.27 -1.15
C SER A 224 -16.12 -6.36 -2.30
N GLY A 225 -15.54 -5.21 -1.97
CA GLY A 225 -15.05 -4.26 -2.96
C GLY A 225 -14.91 -2.85 -2.42
N CYS A 226 -14.70 -1.91 -3.33
CA CYS A 226 -14.54 -0.49 -3.05
C CYS A 226 -15.63 0.31 -3.77
N LEU A 227 -16.10 1.39 -3.15
CA LEU A 227 -17.21 2.17 -3.67
C LEU A 227 -16.70 3.22 -4.67
N GLN A 228 -17.32 3.26 -5.85
CA GLN A 228 -17.15 4.33 -6.81
C GLN A 228 -18.45 5.08 -7.02
N LEU A 229 -18.30 6.35 -7.41
CA LEU A 229 -19.35 7.17 -7.96
C LEU A 229 -19.40 6.93 -9.46
N ASP A 230 -20.42 6.25 -9.95
CA ASP A 230 -20.69 6.06 -11.37
C ASP A 230 -21.62 7.18 -11.86
N ARG A 231 -21.16 7.95 -12.83
CA ARG A 231 -21.93 8.99 -13.48
C ARG A 231 -21.86 8.81 -14.98
N HIS A 232 -22.88 8.16 -15.53
CA HIS A 232 -23.08 8.11 -16.96
C HIS A 232 -23.90 9.31 -17.46
N SER A 233 -23.57 9.85 -18.63
CA SER A 233 -24.12 11.09 -19.21
C SER A 233 -25.64 11.20 -19.15
N ALA A 234 -26.33 10.07 -19.33
CA ALA A 234 -27.80 9.96 -19.37
C ALA A 234 -28.48 9.77 -18.00
N ASN A 235 -27.75 9.38 -16.95
CA ASN A 235 -28.34 8.88 -15.70
C ASN A 235 -27.84 9.66 -14.48
N PRO A 236 -28.69 9.92 -13.46
CA PRO A 236 -28.23 10.47 -12.17
C PRO A 236 -26.99 9.74 -11.63
N PRO A 237 -26.07 10.46 -10.95
CA PRO A 237 -24.94 9.80 -10.31
C PRO A 237 -25.41 8.77 -9.28
N VAL A 238 -24.84 7.58 -9.34
CA VAL A 238 -25.17 6.43 -8.49
C VAL A 238 -23.90 5.83 -7.90
N PHE A 239 -24.06 5.09 -6.82
CA PHE A 239 -23.00 4.28 -6.24
C PHE A 239 -22.92 2.95 -6.96
N LEU A 240 -21.70 2.49 -7.19
CA LEU A 240 -21.41 1.22 -7.82
C LEU A 240 -20.19 0.61 -7.12
N GLU A 241 -20.22 -0.69 -6.91
CA GLU A 241 -19.09 -1.43 -6.39
C GLU A 241 -18.05 -1.71 -7.48
N ALA A 242 -16.78 -1.71 -7.10
CA ALA A 242 -15.67 -2.04 -7.99
C ALA A 242 -14.57 -2.80 -7.25
N ARG A 243 -13.74 -3.52 -8.02
CA ARG A 243 -12.50 -4.14 -7.52
C ARG A 243 -11.51 -3.02 -7.13
N CYS A 244 -10.98 -3.07 -5.92
CA CYS A 244 -10.19 -2.00 -5.33
C CYS A 244 -8.89 -1.71 -6.10
N GLU A 245 -8.40 -2.67 -6.88
CA GLU A 245 -7.17 -2.59 -7.68
C GLU A 245 -7.35 -1.78 -8.96
N ARG A 246 -8.60 -1.49 -9.37
CA ARG A 246 -8.87 -0.68 -10.56
C ARG A 246 -8.29 0.72 -10.39
N LYS A 247 -7.66 1.23 -11.44
CA LYS A 247 -7.17 2.61 -11.46
C LYS A 247 -8.24 3.51 -12.06
N MET A 248 -8.66 4.54 -11.33
CA MET A 248 -9.59 5.57 -11.79
C MET A 248 -9.34 6.88 -11.04
N GLN A 249 -10.05 7.93 -11.44
CA GLN A 249 -10.07 9.21 -10.73
C GLN A 249 -10.64 9.06 -9.32
N PHE A 250 -10.47 10.06 -8.47
CA PHE A 250 -10.92 9.99 -7.09
C PHE A 250 -11.33 11.35 -6.54
N ILE A 251 -12.13 11.32 -5.48
CA ILE A 251 -12.68 12.51 -4.84
C ILE A 251 -12.26 12.50 -3.37
N CYS A 252 -11.58 13.56 -2.93
CA CYS A 252 -11.29 13.77 -1.50
C CYS A 252 -12.31 14.71 -0.87
N PHE A 253 -12.54 14.57 0.44
CA PHE A 253 -13.44 15.39 1.22
C PHE A 253 -12.70 16.12 2.34
N LYS A 254 -13.03 17.40 2.51
CA LYS A 254 -12.58 18.24 3.61
C LYS A 254 -13.79 18.77 4.36
N GLY A 255 -14.01 18.26 5.58
CA GLY A 255 -15.13 18.67 6.42
C GLY A 255 -15.13 20.18 6.72
N ALA A 256 -16.33 20.75 6.87
CA ALA A 256 -16.47 22.09 7.42
C ALA A 256 -16.02 22.10 8.90
N PRO A 257 -15.43 23.19 9.41
CA PRO A 257 -14.88 23.26 10.77
C PRO A 257 -15.86 22.90 11.91
N ALA A 258 -17.16 22.81 11.64
CA ALA A 258 -18.22 22.58 12.62
C ALA A 258 -18.81 21.15 12.64
N LEU A 259 -18.38 20.23 11.77
CA LEU A 259 -18.82 18.82 11.82
C LEU A 259 -17.60 17.89 11.83
N LYS A 260 -16.88 17.88 12.95
CA LYS A 260 -16.03 16.75 13.34
C LYS A 260 -16.87 15.82 14.21
N THR A 261 -17.50 14.83 13.58
CA THR A 261 -17.74 13.54 14.24
C THR A 261 -16.88 12.54 13.50
N THR A 262 -15.58 12.65 13.73
CA THR A 262 -14.68 11.50 13.61
C THR A 262 -15.19 10.41 14.55
N PRO A 263 -15.24 9.12 14.16
CA PRO A 263 -15.29 8.05 15.13
C PRO A 263 -14.15 8.33 16.10
N ALA A 264 -14.47 8.32 17.40
CA ALA A 264 -13.43 8.49 18.39
C ALA A 264 -12.37 7.40 18.11
N PRO A 265 -11.09 7.77 17.93
CA PRO A 265 -10.03 6.77 17.93
C PRO A 265 -10.24 5.85 19.14
N PRO A 266 -9.97 4.53 19.05
CA PRO A 266 -9.93 3.69 20.23
C PRO A 266 -9.08 4.40 21.27
N SER A 267 -9.64 4.55 22.45
CA SER A 267 -9.08 5.42 23.46
C SER A 267 -9.24 4.76 24.80
N ASP A 268 -8.16 4.72 25.58
CA ASP A 268 -8.29 4.53 27.01
C ASP A 268 -8.69 5.86 27.67
N ASP A 269 -8.75 5.94 28.99
CA ASP A 269 -9.17 7.16 29.69
C ASP A 269 -8.27 8.38 29.40
N ILE A 270 -7.03 8.16 28.95
CA ILE A 270 -5.96 9.16 28.90
C ILE A 270 -5.53 9.47 27.45
N TYR A 271 -5.54 8.49 26.56
CA TYR A 271 -4.93 8.56 25.23
C TYR A 271 -5.89 8.13 24.11
N ASN A 272 -5.69 8.73 22.94
CA ASN A 272 -6.26 8.35 21.67
C ASN A 272 -5.20 7.61 20.84
N TYR A 273 -5.53 6.41 20.36
CA TYR A 273 -4.64 5.61 19.53
C TYR A 273 -4.92 5.83 18.04
N VAL A 274 -3.90 6.18 17.27
CA VAL A 274 -4.00 6.47 15.84
C VAL A 274 -3.05 5.57 15.05
N LEU A 275 -3.61 4.68 14.24
CA LEU A 275 -2.86 3.80 13.36
C LEU A 275 -2.39 4.53 12.09
N ILE A 276 -1.08 4.57 11.88
CA ILE A 276 -0.43 5.16 10.72
C ILE A 276 -0.15 4.06 9.69
N LYS A 277 -1.00 4.00 8.66
CA LYS A 277 -0.90 3.04 7.53
C LYS A 277 0.10 3.51 6.45
N GLN A 278 1.22 4.08 6.88
CA GLN A 278 2.36 4.42 6.03
C GLN A 278 3.59 3.68 6.53
N LEU A 279 4.29 3.02 5.61
CA LEU A 279 5.54 2.35 5.91
C LEU A 279 6.63 3.39 6.18
N MET A 280 7.19 3.38 7.39
CA MET A 280 8.22 4.31 7.85
C MET A 280 9.33 3.56 8.58
N TYR A 281 10.55 4.08 8.48
CA TYR A 281 11.64 3.71 9.40
C TYR A 281 11.31 4.17 10.82
N TRP A 282 11.86 3.51 11.83
CA TRP A 282 11.47 3.75 13.23
C TRP A 282 11.62 5.23 13.62
N GLN A 283 12.73 5.87 13.24
CA GLN A 283 12.99 7.29 13.54
C GLN A 283 11.95 8.22 12.89
N HIS A 284 11.57 7.95 11.64
CA HIS A 284 10.55 8.73 10.94
C HIS A 284 9.15 8.52 11.54
N ALA A 285 8.84 7.30 11.97
CA ALA A 285 7.58 6.99 12.66
C ALA A 285 7.49 7.74 13.99
N TYR A 286 8.59 7.77 14.76
CA TYR A 286 8.70 8.51 16.01
C TYR A 286 8.46 10.02 15.81
N GLU A 287 9.18 10.65 14.89
CA GLU A 287 8.99 12.07 14.57
C GLU A 287 7.59 12.37 14.03
N ASN A 288 7.00 11.45 13.26
CA ASN A 288 5.66 11.59 12.75
C ASN A 288 4.63 11.67 13.89
N CYS A 289 4.75 10.82 14.91
CA CYS A 289 3.88 10.90 16.08
C CYS A 289 4.09 12.18 16.90
N GLN A 290 5.34 12.66 17.01
CA GLN A 290 5.62 13.94 17.67
C GLN A 290 4.96 15.13 16.96
N ARG A 291 4.93 15.14 15.62
CA ARG A 291 4.21 16.17 14.83
C ARG A 291 2.70 16.13 15.06
N LEU A 292 2.16 15.01 15.54
CA LEU A 292 0.75 14.85 15.91
C LEU A 292 0.46 15.20 17.39
N ASN A 293 1.41 15.85 18.09
CA ASN A 293 1.35 16.08 19.53
C ASN A 293 1.16 14.79 20.34
N GLY A 294 1.75 13.70 19.87
CA GLY A 294 1.74 12.41 20.56
C GLY A 294 3.11 11.75 20.55
N THR A 295 3.16 10.50 20.96
CA THR A 295 4.36 9.66 20.93
C THR A 295 4.07 8.38 20.16
N LEU A 296 5.10 7.62 19.78
CA LEU A 296 4.85 6.22 19.45
C LEU A 296 4.18 5.54 20.65
N ALA A 297 3.28 4.60 20.39
CA ALA A 297 2.55 3.90 21.44
C ALA A 297 3.52 3.11 22.34
N SER A 298 3.41 3.29 23.66
CA SER A 298 4.09 2.46 24.65
C SER A 298 3.15 1.38 25.16
N VAL A 299 3.69 0.20 25.46
CA VAL A 299 2.91 -0.92 26.01
C VAL A 299 3.27 -1.05 27.49
N ASP A 300 2.55 -0.30 28.32
CA ASP A 300 2.86 -0.17 29.75
C ASP A 300 1.95 -1.02 30.64
N ASN A 301 0.88 -1.61 30.08
CA ASN A 301 -0.02 -2.57 30.75
C ASN A 301 -0.78 -3.42 29.72
N ASN A 302 -1.50 -4.44 30.23
CA ASN A 302 -2.29 -5.35 29.39
C ASN A 302 -3.45 -4.66 28.65
N ASP A 303 -4.09 -3.66 29.24
CA ASP A 303 -5.22 -2.98 28.61
C ASP A 303 -4.75 -2.24 27.36
N VAL A 304 -3.63 -1.53 27.45
CA VAL A 304 -2.98 -0.85 26.31
C VAL A 304 -2.59 -1.87 25.25
N LEU A 305 -1.95 -2.98 25.61
CA LEU A 305 -1.62 -4.05 24.68
C LEU A 305 -2.87 -4.54 23.91
N ILE A 306 -3.95 -4.83 24.62
CA ILE A 306 -5.21 -5.29 24.01
C ILE A 306 -5.78 -4.23 23.08
N GLN A 307 -5.77 -2.94 23.46
CA GLN A 307 -6.24 -1.85 22.60
C GLN A 307 -5.42 -1.75 21.30
N LEU A 308 -4.09 -1.86 21.38
CA LEU A 308 -3.23 -1.85 20.19
C LEU A 308 -3.51 -3.06 19.30
N LEU A 309 -3.62 -4.26 19.88
CA LEU A 309 -3.92 -5.48 19.14
C LEU A 309 -5.29 -5.41 18.48
N LEU A 310 -6.32 -4.88 19.15
CA LEU A 310 -7.63 -4.64 18.57
C LEU A 310 -7.53 -3.66 17.39
N LEU A 311 -6.80 -2.56 17.52
CA LEU A 311 -6.59 -1.60 16.42
C LEU A 311 -5.85 -2.22 15.22
N MET A 312 -4.90 -3.13 15.48
CA MET A 312 -4.21 -3.91 14.43
C MET A 312 -5.16 -4.92 13.76
N GLY A 313 -6.13 -5.45 14.50
CA GLY A 313 -7.07 -6.50 14.08
C GLY A 313 -8.43 -6.04 13.56
N GLU A 314 -8.83 -4.80 13.81
CA GLU A 314 -10.13 -4.26 13.42
C GLU A 314 -10.34 -4.30 11.89
N ASN A 315 -9.25 -4.32 11.12
CA ASN A 315 -9.29 -4.54 9.67
C ASN A 315 -9.49 -6.04 9.34
N LYS A 316 -10.75 -6.51 9.36
CA LYS A 316 -11.11 -7.91 9.05
C LYS A 316 -10.67 -8.42 7.67
N ASP A 317 -10.31 -7.54 6.75
CA ASP A 317 -9.86 -7.91 5.39
C ASP A 317 -8.33 -7.94 5.20
N GLN A 318 -7.57 -7.20 6.02
CA GLN A 318 -6.11 -7.13 5.99
C GLN A 318 -5.63 -6.74 7.40
N PRO A 319 -5.54 -7.71 8.33
CA PRO A 319 -5.00 -7.44 9.65
C PRO A 319 -3.55 -6.97 9.51
N ILE A 320 -3.19 -5.97 10.31
CA ILE A 320 -1.79 -5.55 10.39
C ILE A 320 -1.09 -6.51 11.33
N GLY A 321 -0.13 -7.27 10.79
CA GLY A 321 0.66 -8.21 11.56
C GLY A 321 1.64 -7.51 12.49
N HIS A 322 2.38 -6.53 11.97
CA HIS A 322 3.49 -5.89 12.70
C HIS A 322 3.42 -4.36 12.65
N ILE A 323 3.84 -3.72 13.74
CA ILE A 323 3.93 -2.27 13.86
C ILE A 323 5.13 -1.83 14.71
N TRP A 324 5.61 -0.62 14.44
CA TRP A 324 6.49 0.11 15.34
C TRP A 324 5.75 0.58 16.60
N ILE A 325 6.39 0.34 17.74
CA ILE A 325 6.01 0.85 19.07
C ILE A 325 7.21 1.57 19.70
N SER A 326 6.96 2.30 20.78
CA SER A 326 7.99 3.12 21.42
C SER A 326 8.95 2.24 22.22
N GLY A 327 10.19 2.13 21.74
CA GLY A 327 11.27 1.47 22.47
C GLY A 327 12.58 1.47 21.70
N ARG A 328 13.67 1.69 22.42
CA ARG A 328 15.04 1.64 21.89
C ARG A 328 15.92 0.80 22.80
N LEU A 329 16.81 0.03 22.19
CA LEU A 329 17.79 -0.76 22.89
C LEU A 329 19.02 0.10 23.19
N ASN A 330 19.43 0.11 24.45
CA ASN A 330 20.71 0.67 24.87
C ASN A 330 21.65 -0.45 25.28
N MET A 331 22.95 -0.24 25.04
CA MET A 331 24.01 -1.15 25.45
C MET A 331 24.87 -0.46 26.50
N THR A 332 24.98 -1.08 27.66
CA THR A 332 25.82 -0.62 28.77
C THR A 332 26.85 -1.68 29.12
N LYS A 333 28.01 -1.25 29.64
CA LYS A 333 29.03 -2.15 30.16
C LYS A 333 29.09 -2.00 31.67
N ASP A 334 29.06 -3.10 32.39
CA ASP A 334 29.27 -3.07 33.83
C ASP A 334 30.76 -2.92 34.19
N ALA A 335 31.05 -2.79 35.49
CA ALA A 335 32.42 -2.66 35.99
C ALA A 335 33.31 -3.89 35.70
N THR A 336 32.71 -5.01 35.30
CA THR A 336 33.36 -6.26 34.90
C THR A 336 33.44 -6.45 33.38
N GLU A 337 33.16 -5.40 32.60
CA GLU A 337 33.11 -5.38 31.13
C GLU A 337 32.03 -6.27 30.48
N ASN A 338 31.08 -6.80 31.25
CA ASN A 338 29.95 -7.54 30.68
C ASN A 338 28.98 -6.57 30.01
N ILE A 339 28.47 -6.99 28.85
CA ILE A 339 27.55 -6.22 28.04
C ILE A 339 26.12 -6.49 28.54
N ASN A 340 25.44 -5.42 28.97
CA ASN A 340 24.04 -5.45 29.37
C ASN A 340 23.21 -4.61 28.40
N TYR A 341 22.17 -5.25 27.87
CA TYR A 341 21.17 -4.62 27.01
C TYR A 341 19.96 -4.19 27.83
N VAL A 342 19.49 -2.97 27.61
CA VAL A 342 18.33 -2.42 28.32
C VAL A 342 17.43 -1.67 27.35
N TRP A 343 16.15 -2.04 27.33
CA TRP A 343 15.13 -1.32 26.57
C TRP A 343 14.63 -0.11 27.35
N TYR A 344 14.45 1.01 26.66
CA TYR A 344 13.89 2.22 27.23
C TYR A 344 12.91 2.90 26.26
N ASN A 345 11.94 3.60 26.83
CA ASN A 345 11.03 4.45 26.07
C ASN A 345 11.69 5.82 25.84
N PRO A 346 11.97 6.20 24.58
CA PRO A 346 12.66 7.45 24.26
C PRO A 346 11.85 8.71 24.58
N ALA A 347 10.52 8.60 24.75
CA ALA A 347 9.68 9.76 25.04
C ALA A 347 9.74 10.21 26.51
N ASN A 348 9.90 9.27 27.45
CA ASN A 348 9.85 9.55 28.89
C ASN A 348 11.05 8.98 29.68
N GLY A 349 11.97 8.27 29.01
CA GLY A 349 13.16 7.67 29.60
C GLY A 349 12.88 6.45 30.48
N LYS A 350 11.63 5.97 30.58
CA LYS A 350 11.30 4.81 31.42
C LYS A 350 11.88 3.54 30.83
N ARG A 351 12.35 2.66 31.70
CA ARG A 351 12.81 1.31 31.34
C ARG A 351 11.62 0.44 30.93
N ILE A 352 11.80 -0.36 29.89
CA ILE A 352 10.88 -1.43 29.48
C ILE A 352 11.48 -2.74 29.98
N TYR A 353 10.73 -3.47 30.82
CA TYR A 353 11.22 -4.70 31.45
C TYR A 353 11.09 -5.89 30.51
N ASP A 354 12.07 -6.80 30.59
CA ASP A 354 12.16 -8.04 29.80
C ASP A 354 12.22 -9.28 30.69
N SER A 355 12.02 -10.46 30.09
CA SER A 355 12.03 -11.76 30.77
C SER A 355 13.43 -12.31 31.03
N LEU A 356 14.47 -11.76 30.38
CA LEU A 356 15.84 -12.28 30.43
C LEU A 356 16.59 -11.81 31.69
N GLN A 357 16.27 -10.62 32.20
CA GLN A 357 16.83 -10.13 33.46
C GLN A 357 15.99 -10.62 34.64
N ASN A 358 16.22 -11.89 34.96
CA ASN A 358 15.79 -12.58 36.17
C ASN A 358 16.26 -11.77 37.40
N GLU A 359 15.39 -10.92 37.95
CA GLU A 359 15.22 -10.70 39.40
C GLU A 359 14.18 -9.58 39.66
N ILE A 360 13.03 -10.00 40.22
CA ILE A 360 12.09 -9.19 41.01
C ILE A 360 11.26 -8.14 40.21
N SER A 361 10.32 -8.62 39.40
CA SER A 361 9.23 -7.80 38.83
C SER A 361 7.88 -8.12 39.47
N TYR A 362 7.83 -8.32 40.80
CA TYR A 362 6.55 -8.52 41.50
C TYR A 362 5.71 -7.24 41.39
N GLY A 363 4.77 -7.21 40.44
CA GLY A 363 3.82 -6.10 40.22
C GLY A 363 4.19 -5.12 39.10
N LEU A 364 5.27 -5.36 38.34
CA LEU A 364 5.61 -4.56 37.16
C LEU A 364 5.13 -5.26 35.89
N TYR A 365 4.61 -4.49 34.94
CA TYR A 365 4.18 -5.03 33.66
C TYR A 365 5.39 -5.40 32.80
N VAL A 366 5.39 -6.63 32.30
CA VAL A 366 6.38 -7.15 31.35
C VAL A 366 5.62 -7.46 30.05
N PRO A 367 5.95 -6.79 28.93
CA PRO A 367 5.37 -7.12 27.63
C PRO A 367 5.65 -8.58 27.25
N PRO A 368 4.83 -9.19 26.39
CA PRO A 368 5.05 -10.55 25.92
C PRO A 368 6.22 -10.58 24.93
N TRP A 369 7.44 -10.80 25.42
CA TRP A 369 8.65 -10.83 24.59
C TRP A 369 8.73 -12.09 23.72
N LEU A 370 9.26 -11.95 22.51
CA LEU A 370 9.77 -13.07 21.73
C LEU A 370 11.13 -13.50 22.34
N ASP A 371 11.29 -14.79 22.66
CA ASP A 371 12.52 -15.33 23.23
C ASP A 371 13.67 -15.29 22.21
N GLU A 372 14.37 -14.16 22.16
CA GLU A 372 15.58 -13.94 21.34
C GLU A 372 16.64 -13.15 22.12
N GLU A 373 17.92 -13.41 21.83
CA GLU A 373 19.02 -12.60 22.37
C GLU A 373 18.96 -11.18 21.77
N PHE A 374 19.09 -10.17 22.64
CA PHE A 374 19.09 -8.79 22.20
C PHE A 374 20.38 -8.44 21.46
N SER A 375 20.24 -7.77 20.31
CA SER A 375 21.34 -7.26 19.50
C SER A 375 21.14 -5.79 19.14
N MET A 376 22.24 -5.04 19.03
CA MET A 376 22.20 -3.65 18.55
C MET A 376 21.76 -3.54 17.08
N ASP A 377 21.92 -4.60 16.30
CA ASP A 377 21.39 -4.67 14.93
C ASP A 377 19.86 -4.54 14.92
N ASN A 378 19.21 -4.98 16.00
CA ASN A 378 17.76 -5.00 16.20
C ASN A 378 17.32 -4.00 17.28
N SER A 379 17.88 -2.79 17.26
CA SER A 379 17.76 -1.80 18.35
C SER A 379 16.44 -1.01 18.41
N CYS A 380 15.44 -1.33 17.57
CA CYS A 380 14.15 -0.66 17.52
C CYS A 380 13.00 -1.61 17.85
N LEU A 381 12.07 -1.18 18.71
CA LEU A 381 11.04 -2.06 19.27
C LEU A 381 9.83 -2.19 18.34
N ASN A 382 9.43 -3.44 18.06
CA ASN A 382 8.32 -3.80 17.20
C ASN A 382 7.31 -4.68 17.97
N LEU A 383 6.03 -4.56 17.61
CA LEU A 383 4.94 -5.41 18.10
C LEU A 383 4.37 -6.20 16.92
N ASP A 384 4.38 -7.53 17.04
CA ASP A 384 3.70 -8.45 16.13
C ASP A 384 2.43 -9.01 16.77
N ARG A 385 1.46 -9.31 15.92
CA ARG A 385 0.15 -9.86 16.27
C ARG A 385 0.05 -11.24 15.64
N GLN A 386 0.21 -12.27 16.46
CA GLN A 386 0.16 -13.66 16.00
C GLN A 386 -1.27 -14.21 15.84
N ASP A 387 -2.26 -13.60 16.50
CA ASP A 387 -3.70 -13.91 16.35
C ASP A 387 -4.59 -12.74 16.88
N HIS A 388 -5.88 -12.95 17.16
CA HIS A 388 -6.83 -11.92 17.56
C HIS A 388 -6.41 -11.07 18.77
N LEU A 389 -5.78 -11.67 19.78
CA LEU A 389 -5.42 -11.02 21.05
C LEU A 389 -4.01 -11.40 21.57
N ASN A 390 -3.22 -12.12 20.77
CA ASN A 390 -1.86 -12.49 21.13
C ASN A 390 -0.87 -11.53 20.46
N GLY A 391 -0.16 -10.76 21.28
CA GLY A 391 0.92 -9.87 20.84
C GLY A 391 2.28 -10.43 21.23
N LEU A 392 3.30 -10.15 20.42
CA LEU A 392 4.70 -10.43 20.73
C LEU A 392 5.56 -9.19 20.47
N VAL A 393 6.42 -8.85 21.41
CA VAL A 393 7.33 -7.71 21.34
C VAL A 393 8.74 -8.20 21.09
N TYR A 394 9.43 -7.56 20.13
CA TYR A 394 10.79 -7.93 19.75
C TYR A 394 11.55 -6.77 19.12
N GLY A 395 12.87 -6.90 19.04
CA GLY A 395 13.74 -5.93 18.38
C GLY A 395 13.79 -6.16 16.87
N LEU A 396 13.84 -5.10 16.08
CA LEU A 396 13.97 -5.14 14.63
C LEU A 396 14.94 -4.03 14.16
N PRO A 397 15.63 -4.19 13.01
CA PRO A 397 16.48 -3.13 12.47
C PRO A 397 15.70 -1.86 12.20
N CYS A 398 16.21 -0.73 12.69
CA CYS A 398 15.52 0.55 12.66
C CYS A 398 15.25 1.09 11.24
N ASP A 399 15.99 0.60 10.25
CA ASP A 399 15.86 0.86 8.82
C ASP A 399 14.85 -0.06 8.12
N THR A 400 14.17 -0.94 8.86
CA THR A 400 13.05 -1.71 8.33
C THR A 400 11.80 -0.81 8.23
N PRO A 401 11.14 -0.73 7.07
CA PRO A 401 9.92 0.05 6.94
C PRO A 401 8.73 -0.70 7.57
N GLN A 402 8.07 -0.11 8.58
CA GLN A 402 6.85 -0.67 9.21
C GLN A 402 5.75 0.39 9.38
N TYR A 403 4.52 -0.08 9.57
CA TYR A 403 3.42 0.75 10.08
C TYR A 403 3.66 1.13 11.54
N SER A 404 2.91 2.09 12.07
CA SER A 404 3.09 2.51 13.48
C SER A 404 1.76 2.92 14.13
N ILE A 405 1.69 2.87 15.46
CA ILE A 405 0.59 3.48 16.20
C ILE A 405 1.11 4.67 16.99
N CYS A 406 0.46 5.83 16.85
CA CYS A 406 0.69 7.00 17.67
C CYS A 406 -0.30 7.04 18.85
N MET A 407 0.18 7.46 20.00
CA MET A 407 -0.56 7.64 21.25
C MET A 407 -0.62 9.14 21.56
N ILE A 408 -1.82 9.70 21.60
CA ILE A 408 -2.05 11.15 21.70
C ILE A 408 -2.88 11.44 22.95
N GLU A 409 -2.35 12.26 23.86
CA GLU A 409 -3.00 12.57 25.14
C GLU A 409 -4.30 13.36 24.94
N LYS A 410 -5.35 13.02 25.70
CA LYS A 410 -6.62 13.73 25.71
C LYS A 410 -6.47 15.02 26.50
N THR A 411 -6.71 16.17 25.87
CA THR A 411 -6.74 17.45 26.57
C THR A 411 -7.87 17.46 27.60
N THR A 412 -7.55 17.40 28.89
CA THR A 412 -8.52 17.65 29.96
C THR A 412 -9.00 19.09 29.86
N LYS A 413 -10.26 19.31 29.47
CA LYS A 413 -10.92 20.60 29.69
C LYS A 413 -11.00 20.80 31.20
N GLY A 414 -10.19 21.72 31.73
CA GLY A 414 -10.26 22.14 33.13
C GLY A 414 -11.68 22.55 33.47
N VAL A 415 -12.26 21.91 34.48
CA VAL A 415 -13.49 22.37 35.12
C VAL A 415 -13.19 23.73 35.75
N PRO A 416 -13.98 24.79 35.47
CA PRO A 416 -13.82 26.05 36.18
C PRO A 416 -14.13 25.82 37.66
N VAL A 417 -13.18 26.18 38.52
CA VAL A 417 -13.41 26.25 39.97
C VAL A 417 -14.41 27.38 40.21
N GLU A 418 -15.66 27.03 40.49
CA GLU A 418 -16.64 27.97 41.04
C GLU A 418 -16.15 28.41 42.42
N SER A 419 -15.82 29.70 42.52
CA SER A 419 -15.57 30.37 43.78
C SER A 419 -16.85 30.37 44.61
N ALA A 420 -16.92 29.48 45.59
CA ALA A 420 -17.89 29.58 46.68
C ALA A 420 -17.48 30.74 47.59
N THR A 421 -18.10 31.89 47.38
CA THR A 421 -18.32 32.85 48.45
C THR A 421 -19.32 32.24 49.42
N ASP A 422 -18.89 31.94 50.65
CA ASP A 422 -19.80 31.83 51.77
C ASP A 422 -19.38 32.82 52.86
N SER A 423 -20.29 33.77 53.05
CA SER A 423 -20.56 34.50 54.26
C SER A 423 -20.63 33.59 55.48
N PHE A 424 -19.84 33.88 56.52
CA PHE A 424 -20.29 34.20 57.89
C PHE A 424 -19.15 34.84 58.67
#